data_AF-A0A8D8T8G5-F1
#
_entry.id   AF-A0A8D8T8G5-F1
#
_cell.length_a   1.000
_cell.length_b   1.000
_cell.length_c   1.000
_cell.angle_alpha   90.00
_cell.angle_beta   90.00
_cell.angle_gamma   90.00
#
_symmetry.space_group_name_H-M   'P 1'
#
loop_
_entity.id
_entity.type
_entity.pdbx_description
1 polymer ?
#
loop_
_entity_poly.entity_id
_entity_poly.type
_entity_poly.pdbx_seq_one_letter_code
_entity_poly.pdbx_strand_id
1 'polypeptide(L)'
;MEELGEESLFVVDEVSNIIKESLEDCIGNNIYNHSKVNTWLSSVIDTIIENLVKLQKPYKYVVTGTIVQKNGAGLHTASSCLWDNNTDGSCTVRWDNNTMYCIVSVFGLSV
;
A
#
# COMPACT_ATOMS: atom_id res chain seq x y z
N MET A 1 17.10 -13.35 24.62
CA MET A 1 16.61 -12.22 23.83
C MET A 1 17.16 -12.48 22.46
N GLU A 2 16.38 -13.15 21.60
CA GLU A 2 16.81 -13.41 20.23
C GLU A 2 16.85 -12.07 19.50
N GLU A 3 18.02 -11.70 18.98
CA GLU A 3 18.14 -10.60 18.05
C GLU A 3 17.36 -11.00 16.79
N LEU A 4 16.24 -10.31 16.54
CA LEU A 4 15.57 -10.37 15.25
C LEU A 4 16.57 -9.88 14.21
N GLY A 5 17.05 -10.76 13.34
CA GLY A 5 17.92 -10.37 12.24
C GLY A 5 17.23 -9.33 11.37
N GLU A 6 17.98 -8.36 10.85
CA GLU A 6 17.45 -7.28 9.99
C GLU A 6 16.63 -7.81 8.80
N GLU A 7 16.88 -9.04 8.34
CA GLU A 7 16.10 -9.72 7.29
C GLU A 7 14.62 -9.96 7.65
N SER A 8 14.27 -10.00 8.93
CA SER A 8 12.91 -10.24 9.44
C SER A 8 12.09 -8.96 9.68
N LEU A 9 12.70 -7.77 9.51
CA LEU A 9 12.06 -6.51 9.81
C LEU A 9 11.17 -5.99 8.66
N PHE A 10 10.14 -5.22 9.02
CA PHE A 10 9.29 -4.51 8.09
C PHE A 10 10.08 -3.33 7.47
N VAL A 11 10.56 -3.50 6.25
CA VAL A 11 11.36 -2.49 5.55
C VAL A 11 10.45 -1.54 4.76
N VAL A 12 10.22 -0.34 5.31
CA VAL A 12 9.29 0.66 4.75
C VAL A 12 9.60 1.03 3.30
N ASP A 13 10.88 1.18 2.97
CA ASP A 13 11.32 1.56 1.61
C ASP A 13 11.04 0.46 0.57
N GLU A 14 11.26 -0.81 0.92
CA GLU A 14 10.94 -1.96 0.09
C GLU A 14 9.43 -2.01 -0.19
N VAL A 15 8.62 -1.89 0.86
CA VAL A 15 7.15 -1.85 0.76
C VAL A 15 6.69 -0.63 -0.04
N SER A 16 7.30 0.54 0.17
CA SER A 16 6.97 1.76 -0.58
C SER A 16 7.20 1.60 -2.08
N ASN A 17 8.29 0.93 -2.47
CA ASN A 17 8.61 0.69 -3.88
C ASN A 17 7.61 -0.29 -4.51
N ILE A 18 7.27 -1.40 -3.82
CA ILE A 18 6.24 -2.34 -4.27
C ILE A 18 4.92 -1.62 -4.53
N ILE A 19 4.50 -0.74 -3.61
CA ILE A 19 3.26 0.04 -3.77
C ILE A 19 3.33 0.96 -4.98
N LYS A 20 4.43 1.72 -5.15
CA LYS A 20 4.60 2.67 -6.26
C LYS A 20 4.60 1.98 -7.62
N GLU A 21 5.34 0.88 -7.76
CA GLU A 21 5.39 0.09 -9.00
C GLU A 21 4.02 -0.49 -9.33
N SER A 22 3.33 -1.08 -8.35
CA SER A 22 1.99 -1.66 -8.55
C SER A 22 0.97 -0.59 -8.99
N LEU A 23 1.06 0.63 -8.46
CA LEU A 23 0.22 1.75 -8.86
C LEU A 23 0.52 2.21 -10.29
N GLU A 24 1.79 2.35 -10.64
CA GLU A 24 2.20 2.79 -11.98
C GLU A 24 1.76 1.78 -13.05
N ASP A 25 1.97 0.49 -12.80
CA ASP A 25 1.60 -0.59 -13.71
C ASP A 25 0.09 -0.71 -13.90
N CYS A 26 -0.69 -0.58 -12.82
CA CYS A 26 -2.14 -0.78 -12.88
C CYS A 26 -2.90 0.45 -13.39
N ILE A 27 -2.50 1.65 -12.95
CA ILE A 27 -3.29 2.88 -13.16
C ILE A 27 -2.51 4.08 -13.70
N GLY A 28 -1.19 3.96 -13.91
CA GLY A 28 -0.32 5.08 -14.31
C GLY A 28 -0.83 5.85 -15.52
N ASN A 29 -1.08 5.12 -16.60
CA ASN A 29 -1.50 5.67 -17.89
C ASN A 29 -3.03 5.86 -18.03
N ASN A 30 -3.81 5.63 -16.96
CA ASN A 30 -5.26 5.68 -17.02
C ASN A 30 -5.83 7.06 -16.65
N ILE A 31 -6.82 7.51 -17.43
CA ILE A 31 -7.65 8.67 -17.09
C ILE A 31 -8.79 8.22 -16.20
N TYR A 32 -9.11 8.98 -15.14
CA TYR A 32 -10.17 8.65 -14.19
C TYR A 32 -11.46 8.23 -14.90
N ASN A 33 -11.97 7.04 -14.53
CA ASN A 33 -13.24 6.53 -14.98
C ASN A 33 -13.95 5.82 -13.82
N HIS A 34 -15.06 6.41 -13.37
CA HIS A 34 -15.82 5.92 -12.21
C HIS A 34 -16.17 4.43 -12.29
N SER A 35 -16.54 3.92 -13.48
CA SER A 35 -16.94 2.52 -13.61
C SER A 35 -15.78 1.53 -13.47
N LYS A 36 -14.54 1.99 -13.65
CA LYS A 36 -13.33 1.17 -13.54
C LYS A 36 -12.64 1.26 -12.18
N VAL A 37 -12.98 2.25 -11.35
CA VAL A 37 -12.29 2.53 -10.07
C VAL A 37 -12.23 1.29 -9.19
N ASN A 38 -13.33 0.57 -9.00
CA ASN A 38 -13.35 -0.62 -8.15
C ASN A 38 -12.43 -1.72 -8.68
N THR A 39 -12.46 -1.97 -9.99
CA THR A 39 -11.58 -2.96 -10.63
C THR A 39 -10.11 -2.59 -10.52
N TRP A 40 -9.78 -1.32 -10.75
CA TRP A 40 -8.41 -0.83 -10.58
C TRP A 40 -7.93 -0.94 -9.15
N LEU A 41 -8.77 -0.56 -8.19
CA LEU A 41 -8.42 -0.64 -6.78
C LEU A 41 -8.16 -2.08 -6.34
N SER A 42 -9.02 -3.03 -6.74
CA SER A 42 -8.78 -4.46 -6.50
C SER A 42 -7.48 -4.93 -7.14
N SER A 43 -7.25 -4.60 -8.42
CA SER A 43 -6.04 -4.99 -9.14
C SER A 43 -4.77 -4.48 -8.45
N VAL A 44 -4.77 -3.22 -7.99
CA VAL A 44 -3.65 -2.63 -7.25
C VAL A 44 -3.42 -3.37 -5.94
N ILE A 45 -4.48 -3.61 -5.16
CA ILE A 45 -4.39 -4.29 -3.87
C ILE A 45 -3.86 -5.72 -4.04
N ASP A 46 -4.40 -6.46 -5.01
CA ASP A 46 -3.99 -7.84 -5.28
C ASP A 46 -2.52 -7.91 -5.71
N THR A 47 -2.09 -7.04 -6.62
CA THR A 47 -0.68 -6.96 -7.07
C THR A 47 0.26 -6.67 -5.90
N ILE A 48 -0.11 -5.74 -5.00
CA ILE A 48 0.70 -5.42 -3.82
C ILE A 48 0.79 -6.63 -2.88
N ILE A 49 -0.34 -7.28 -2.58
CA ILE A 49 -0.36 -8.47 -1.71
C ILE A 49 0.49 -9.59 -2.30
N GLU A 50 0.36 -9.88 -3.59
CA GLU A 50 1.14 -10.91 -4.27
C GLU A 50 2.65 -10.63 -4.16
N ASN A 51 3.07 -9.38 -4.37
CA ASN A 51 4.47 -8.99 -4.29
C ASN A 51 5.00 -9.00 -2.85
N LEU A 52 4.20 -8.62 -1.86
CA LEU A 52 4.56 -8.73 -0.43
C LEU A 52 4.71 -10.20 0.02
N VAL A 53 3.83 -11.08 -0.44
CA VAL A 53 3.91 -12.52 -0.12
C VAL A 53 5.15 -13.17 -0.74
N LYS A 54 5.58 -12.72 -1.93
CA LYS A 54 6.83 -13.19 -2.58
C LYS A 54 8.09 -12.88 -1.77
N LEU A 55 8.05 -11.91 -0.86
CA LEU A 55 9.17 -11.63 0.05
C LEU A 55 9.38 -12.75 1.09
N GLN A 56 8.39 -13.64 1.28
CA GLN A 56 8.44 -14.76 2.22
C GLN A 56 8.80 -14.36 3.66
N LYS A 57 8.52 -13.12 4.05
CA LYS A 57 8.70 -12.64 5.43
C LYS A 57 7.52 -13.07 6.32
N PRO A 58 7.74 -13.34 7.62
CA PRO A 58 6.72 -13.87 8.54
C PRO A 58 5.75 -12.76 9.01
N TYR A 59 4.97 -12.23 8.08
CA TYR A 59 3.98 -11.17 8.34
C TYR A 59 2.59 -11.57 7.85
N LYS A 60 1.58 -11.08 8.57
CA LYS A 60 0.24 -10.86 8.03
C LYS A 60 0.18 -9.46 7.46
N TYR A 61 -0.23 -9.34 6.20
CA TYR A 61 -0.36 -8.05 5.53
C TYR A 61 -1.83 -7.62 5.43
N VAL A 62 -2.08 -6.35 5.71
CA VAL A 62 -3.35 -5.67 5.42
C VAL A 62 -3.06 -4.54 4.45
N VAL A 63 -3.75 -4.53 3.31
CA VAL A 63 -3.60 -3.47 2.29
C VAL A 63 -4.93 -2.77 2.13
N THR A 64 -4.91 -1.45 2.22
CA THR A 64 -6.07 -0.58 2.00
C THR A 64 -5.73 0.45 0.96
N GLY A 65 -6.67 0.76 0.07
CA GLY A 65 -6.46 1.77 -0.95
C GLY A 65 -7.70 2.64 -1.16
N THR A 66 -7.48 3.85 -1.65
CA THR A 66 -8.55 4.82 -1.96
C THR A 66 -8.15 5.58 -3.22
N ILE A 67 -9.03 5.59 -4.22
CA ILE A 67 -8.89 6.40 -5.44
C ILE A 67 -9.88 7.55 -5.39
N VAL A 68 -9.41 8.77 -5.62
CA VAL A 68 -10.23 10.00 -5.62
C VAL A 68 -10.03 10.75 -6.92
N GLN A 69 -11.12 11.21 -7.54
CA GLN A 69 -11.05 12.08 -8.71
C GLN A 69 -10.48 13.45 -8.34
N LYS A 70 -9.57 13.98 -9.17
CA LYS A 70 -9.11 15.37 -9.06
C LYS A 70 -10.18 16.32 -9.59
N ASN A 71 -11.04 16.80 -8.69
CA ASN A 71 -12.09 17.77 -9.01
C ASN A 71 -12.15 18.94 -8.01
N GLY A 72 -11.08 19.13 -7.23
CA GLY A 72 -11.00 20.16 -6.18
C GLY A 72 -11.50 19.71 -4.80
N ALA A 73 -12.02 18.48 -4.66
CA ALA A 73 -12.33 17.92 -3.35
C ALA A 73 -11.07 17.61 -2.53
N GLY A 74 -11.16 17.84 -1.21
CA GLY A 74 -10.14 17.43 -0.25
C GLY A 74 -10.38 16.01 0.27
N LEU A 75 -9.32 15.34 0.72
CA LEU A 75 -9.36 14.06 1.42
C LEU A 75 -8.40 14.11 2.61
N HIS A 76 -8.86 13.64 3.76
CA HIS A 76 -8.05 13.43 4.96
C HIS A 76 -8.17 11.98 5.41
N THR A 77 -7.05 11.28 5.54
CA THR A 77 -6.97 9.87 5.96
C THR A 77 -6.03 9.79 7.16
N ALA A 78 -6.43 9.05 8.18
CA ALA A 78 -5.63 8.76 9.36
C ALA A 78 -5.84 7.30 9.77
N SER A 79 -4.81 6.71 10.38
CA SER A 79 -4.85 5.35 10.93
C SER A 79 -4.29 5.35 12.35
N SER A 80 -4.87 4.51 13.22
CA SER A 80 -4.37 4.28 14.58
C SER A 80 -4.21 2.78 14.78
N CYS A 81 -3.09 2.36 15.34
CA CYS A 81 -2.74 0.95 15.54
C CYS A 81 -2.35 0.71 17.00
N LEU A 82 -2.72 -0.45 17.53
CA LEU A 82 -2.22 -0.97 18.80
C LEU A 82 -1.49 -2.28 18.50
N TRP A 83 -0.16 -2.25 18.55
CA TRP A 83 0.72 -3.30 18.02
C TRP A 83 2.11 -3.24 18.67
N ASP A 84 3.05 -4.11 18.28
CA ASP A 84 4.44 -4.06 18.75
C ASP A 84 5.29 -3.14 17.85
N ASN A 85 5.78 -2.03 18.41
CA ASN A 85 6.56 -1.03 17.66
C ASN A 85 7.95 -1.52 17.21
N ASN A 86 8.41 -2.68 17.70
CA ASN A 86 9.71 -3.24 17.29
C ASN A 86 9.59 -4.15 16.06
N THR A 87 8.42 -4.75 15.84
CA THR A 87 8.24 -5.81 14.85
C THR A 87 7.16 -5.48 13.83
N ASP A 88 6.14 -4.72 14.20
CA ASP A 88 5.03 -4.35 13.31
C ASP A 88 5.29 -2.99 12.67
N GLY A 89 4.71 -2.77 11.48
CA GLY A 89 4.96 -1.55 10.72
C GLY A 89 3.89 -1.22 9.71
N SER A 90 3.89 0.04 9.25
CA SER A 90 3.02 0.50 8.17
C SER A 90 3.77 1.36 7.18
N CYS A 91 3.23 1.39 5.96
CA CYS A 91 3.71 2.23 4.88
C CYS A 91 2.50 2.80 4.14
N THR A 92 2.40 4.13 4.11
CA THR A 92 1.37 4.84 3.35
C THR A 92 2.03 5.58 2.20
N VAL A 93 1.58 5.29 0.98
CA VAL A 93 2.02 5.97 -0.24
C VAL A 93 0.85 6.77 -0.81
N ARG A 94 1.14 8.02 -1.15
CA ARG A 94 0.28 8.87 -1.96
C ARG A 94 0.87 8.93 -3.37
N TRP A 95 0.07 8.52 -4.34
CA TRP A 95 0.36 8.58 -5.77
C TRP A 95 -0.69 9.43 -6.47
N ASP A 96 -0.31 10.05 -7.58
CA ASP A 96 -1.25 10.81 -8.39
C ASP A 96 -0.84 10.89 -9.85
N ASN A 97 -1.85 11.04 -10.71
CA ASN A 97 -1.68 11.45 -12.10
C ASN A 97 -2.52 12.69 -12.40
N ASN A 98 -2.63 13.07 -13.66
CA ASN A 98 -3.36 14.29 -14.05
C ASN A 98 -4.84 14.34 -13.60
N THR A 99 -5.49 13.21 -13.35
CA THR A 99 -6.95 13.15 -13.16
C THR A 99 -7.42 12.51 -11.86
N MET A 100 -6.54 11.86 -11.10
CA MET A 100 -6.90 11.21 -9.84
C MET A 100 -5.73 11.17 -8.85
N TYR A 101 -6.08 11.05 -7.57
CA TYR A 101 -5.19 10.67 -6.49
C TYR A 101 -5.45 9.20 -6.15
N CYS A 102 -4.40 8.46 -5.78
CA CYS A 102 -4.51 7.17 -5.14
C CYS A 102 -3.69 7.17 -3.85
N ILE A 103 -4.31 6.75 -2.74
CA ILE A 103 -3.64 6.59 -1.45
C ILE A 103 -3.74 5.13 -1.08
N VAL A 104 -2.60 4.51 -0.81
CA VAL A 104 -2.52 3.11 -0.38
C VAL A 104 -1.78 3.05 0.94
N SER A 105 -2.33 2.31 1.90
CA SER A 105 -1.69 2.02 3.18
C SER A 105 -1.58 0.51 3.37
N VAL A 106 -0.35 0.06 3.60
CA VAL A 106 0.01 -1.32 3.93
C VAL A 106 0.36 -1.37 5.42
N PHE A 107 -0.13 -2.40 6.11
CA PHE A 107 0.22 -2.72 7.49
C PHE A 107 0.79 -4.14 7.50
N GLY A 108 2.00 -4.31 8.03
CA GLY A 108 2.61 -5.62 8.29
C GLY A 108 2.58 -5.90 9.78
N LEU A 109 1.97 -7.03 10.16
CA LEU A 109 1.96 -7.53 11.53
C LEU A 109 2.76 -8.83 11.60
N SER A 110 3.81 -8.84 12.40
CA SER A 110 4.71 -9.97 12.61
C SER A 110 3.97 -11.18 13.21
N VAL A 111 4.45 -12.39 12.92
CA VAL A 111 3.85 -13.68 13.36
C VAL A 111 4.87 -14.54 14.09
#